data_AF-A0A9E7HKP7-F1
#
_entry.id   AF-A0A9E7HKP7-F1
#
_cell.length_a   1.000
_cell.length_b   1.000
_cell.length_c   1.000
_cell.angle_alpha   90.00
_cell.angle_beta   90.00
_cell.angle_gamma   90.00
#
_symmetry.space_group_name_H-M   'P 1'
#
loop_
_entity.id
_entity.type
_entity.pdbx_description
1 polymer ?
#
loop_
_entity_poly.entity_id
_entity_poly.type
_entity_poly.pdbx_seq_one_letter_code
_entity_poly.pdbx_strand_id
1 'polypeptide(L)'
;MSRSRGRRGELPPSQETIEKLEKMVDACNFYEAQQMYKSLSARYAASEKHAEALDILQSGALIQLKHGQITCGAELAVLFVETLVKGKYSYNEETLGSLYMMLTLFNLDRVRKMYEGFPNIPIPEHLDDDDDMQKLSEALVAAKVRVEGCLSFLRAAIKWSSEFGAPKTGSPQLHNMLAEYLYSESPEVVC
;
A
#
# COMPACT_ATOMS: atom_id res chain seq x y z
N MET A 1 -26.09 -26.64 -23.43
CA MET A 1 -25.69 -25.29 -23.89
C MET A 1 -24.70 -24.70 -22.89
N SER A 2 -23.40 -24.87 -23.13
CA SER A 2 -22.36 -24.31 -22.25
C SER A 2 -22.18 -22.84 -22.59
N ARG A 3 -22.55 -21.93 -21.68
CA ARG A 3 -22.37 -20.49 -21.85
C ARG A 3 -20.87 -20.20 -21.86
N SER A 4 -20.34 -19.80 -23.02
CA SER A 4 -19.01 -19.21 -23.13
C SER A 4 -18.97 -17.97 -22.24
N ARG A 5 -18.12 -18.00 -21.21
CA ARG A 5 -17.74 -16.78 -20.49
C ARG A 5 -17.16 -15.83 -21.55
N GLY A 6 -17.86 -14.72 -21.78
CA GLY A 6 -17.52 -13.75 -22.82
C GLY A 6 -16.04 -13.41 -22.77
N ARG A 7 -15.41 -13.36 -23.95
CA ARG A 7 -14.02 -12.90 -24.14
C ARG A 7 -13.87 -11.57 -23.41
N ARG A 8 -13.27 -11.59 -22.22
CA ARG A 8 -12.83 -10.36 -21.54
C ARG A 8 -11.84 -9.74 -22.50
N GLY A 9 -12.14 -8.52 -22.97
CA GLY A 9 -11.28 -7.81 -23.93
C GLY A 9 -9.83 -7.81 -23.46
N GLU A 10 -8.92 -7.87 -24.42
CA GLU A 10 -7.48 -7.86 -24.19
C GLU A 10 -7.12 -6.73 -23.21
N LEU A 11 -6.37 -7.08 -22.16
CA LEU A 11 -5.93 -6.11 -21.18
C LEU A 11 -4.91 -5.20 -21.87
N PRO A 12 -5.06 -3.86 -21.77
CA PRO A 12 -4.04 -2.95 -22.28
C PRO A 12 -2.69 -3.19 -21.59
N PRO A 13 -1.59 -2.56 -22.04
CA PRO A 13 -0.35 -2.56 -21.28
C PRO A 13 -0.54 -1.93 -19.89
N SER A 14 0.16 -2.45 -18.88
CA SER A 14 0.10 -1.93 -17.51
C SER A 14 0.51 -0.47 -17.44
N GLN A 15 1.55 -0.09 -18.18
CA GLN A 15 2.06 1.28 -18.21
C GLN A 15 1.04 2.29 -18.75
N GLU A 16 0.37 1.97 -19.87
CA GLU A 16 -0.69 2.84 -20.42
C GLU A 16 -1.87 2.96 -19.44
N THR A 17 -2.17 1.88 -18.72
CA THR A 17 -3.20 1.86 -17.69
C THR A 17 -2.84 2.78 -16.54
N ILE A 18 -1.60 2.66 -16.03
CA ILE A 18 -1.05 3.48 -14.95
C ILE A 18 -1.13 4.96 -15.31
N GLU A 19 -0.61 5.36 -16.48
CA GLU A 19 -0.61 6.77 -16.91
C GLU A 19 -2.02 7.37 -16.99
N LYS A 20 -3.02 6.59 -17.40
CA LYS A 20 -4.41 7.04 -17.42
C LYS A 20 -4.97 7.24 -16.02
N LEU A 21 -4.71 6.30 -15.11
CA LEU A 21 -5.20 6.37 -13.73
C LEU A 21 -4.50 7.48 -12.94
N GLU A 22 -3.20 7.69 -13.16
CA GLU A 22 -2.46 8.79 -12.53
C GLU A 22 -3.04 10.15 -12.92
N LYS A 23 -3.34 10.35 -14.22
CA LYS A 23 -4.04 11.55 -14.69
C LYS A 23 -5.42 11.76 -14.05
N MET A 24 -6.14 10.68 -13.74
CA MET A 24 -7.43 10.79 -13.05
C MET A 24 -7.25 11.29 -11.61
N VAL A 25 -6.25 10.77 -10.91
CA VAL A 25 -5.91 11.20 -9.54
C VAL A 25 -5.42 12.64 -9.53
N ASP A 26 -4.56 13.02 -10.47
CA ASP A 26 -4.08 14.41 -10.61
C ASP A 26 -5.21 15.40 -10.96
N ALA A 27 -6.28 14.90 -11.61
CA ALA A 27 -7.51 15.65 -11.84
C ALA A 27 -8.51 15.59 -10.67
N CYS A 28 -8.06 15.16 -9.48
CA CYS A 28 -8.85 15.02 -8.25
C CYS A 28 -10.04 14.03 -8.32
N ASN A 29 -10.07 13.13 -9.31
CA ASN A 29 -11.10 12.09 -9.41
C ASN A 29 -10.71 10.86 -8.58
N PHE A 30 -10.47 11.06 -7.29
CA PHE A 30 -9.85 10.08 -6.40
C PHE A 30 -10.66 8.80 -6.26
N TYR A 31 -11.98 8.91 -6.13
CA TYR A 31 -12.87 7.77 -5.92
C TYR A 31 -13.00 6.91 -7.19
N GLU A 32 -13.21 7.55 -8.33
CA GLU A 32 -13.30 6.87 -9.63
C GLU A 32 -11.96 6.19 -9.96
N ALA A 33 -10.84 6.88 -9.74
CA ALA A 33 -9.52 6.31 -9.90
C ALA A 33 -9.32 5.09 -8.98
N GLN A 34 -9.72 5.19 -7.70
CA GLN A 34 -9.64 4.08 -6.73
C GLN A 34 -10.39 2.84 -7.23
N GLN A 35 -11.63 2.99 -7.68
CA GLN A 35 -12.43 1.87 -8.19
C GLN A 35 -11.79 1.25 -9.43
N MET A 36 -11.21 2.08 -10.29
CA MET A 36 -10.51 1.61 -11.48
C MET A 36 -9.22 0.86 -11.14
N TYR A 37 -8.38 1.36 -10.22
CA TYR A 37 -7.19 0.65 -9.72
C TYR A 37 -7.55 -0.74 -9.20
N LYS A 38 -8.59 -0.84 -8.36
CA LYS A 38 -9.05 -2.12 -7.79
C LYS A 38 -9.59 -3.07 -8.85
N SER A 39 -10.42 -2.56 -9.77
CA SER A 39 -11.02 -3.36 -10.83
C SER A 39 -9.98 -3.90 -11.81
N LEU A 40 -9.06 -3.03 -12.25
CA LEU A 40 -8.02 -3.40 -13.21
C LEU A 40 -7.01 -4.36 -12.60
N SER A 41 -6.44 -4.06 -11.44
CA SER A 41 -5.50 -4.98 -10.75
C SER A 41 -6.10 -6.37 -10.53
N ALA A 42 -7.38 -6.46 -10.12
CA ALA A 42 -8.09 -7.73 -9.99
C ALA A 42 -8.23 -8.47 -11.33
N ARG A 43 -8.44 -7.76 -12.45
CA ARG A 43 -8.49 -8.37 -13.79
C ARG A 43 -7.13 -8.90 -14.22
N TYR A 44 -6.04 -8.15 -14.00
CA TYR A 44 -4.68 -8.62 -14.30
C TYR A 44 -4.33 -9.85 -13.46
N ALA A 45 -4.59 -9.81 -12.15
CA ALA A 45 -4.36 -10.94 -11.26
C ALA A 45 -5.19 -12.18 -11.66
N ALA A 46 -6.45 -12.00 -12.08
CA ALA A 46 -7.29 -13.09 -12.58
C ALA A 46 -6.83 -13.67 -13.93
N SER A 47 -5.94 -12.97 -14.64
CA SER A 47 -5.27 -13.42 -15.85
C SER A 47 -3.83 -13.90 -15.57
N GLU A 48 -3.49 -14.18 -14.31
CA GLU A 48 -2.16 -14.62 -13.85
C GLU A 48 -1.03 -13.60 -14.14
N LYS A 49 -1.39 -12.37 -14.52
CA LYS A 49 -0.48 -11.24 -14.74
C LYS A 49 -0.20 -10.50 -13.44
N HIS A 50 0.41 -11.22 -12.48
CA HIS A 50 0.61 -10.69 -11.13
C HIS A 50 1.61 -9.53 -11.09
N ALA A 51 2.65 -9.55 -11.93
CA ALA A 51 3.64 -8.47 -11.99
C ALA A 51 2.98 -7.15 -12.39
N GLU A 52 2.18 -7.17 -13.46
CA GLU A 52 1.43 -6.01 -13.93
C GLU A 52 0.38 -5.52 -12.93
N ALA A 53 -0.28 -6.45 -12.22
CA ALA A 53 -1.20 -6.10 -11.15
C ALA A 53 -0.49 -5.38 -10.00
N LEU A 54 0.71 -5.84 -9.62
CA LEU A 54 1.54 -5.20 -8.59
C LEU A 54 1.97 -3.79 -9.01
N ASP A 55 2.34 -3.59 -10.28
CA ASP A 55 2.74 -2.27 -10.80
C ASP A 55 1.59 -1.26 -10.72
N ILE A 56 0.38 -1.70 -11.12
CA ILE A 56 -0.84 -0.89 -11.03
C ILE A 56 -1.16 -0.55 -9.57
N LEU A 57 -1.09 -1.52 -8.66
CA LEU A 57 -1.39 -1.31 -7.24
C LEU A 57 -0.36 -0.41 -6.55
N GLN A 58 0.93 -0.56 -6.86
CA GLN A 58 1.97 0.29 -6.31
C GLN A 58 1.82 1.73 -6.79
N SER A 59 1.63 1.96 -8.09
CA SER A 59 1.41 3.32 -8.63
C SER A 59 0.22 3.97 -7.94
N GLY A 60 -0.92 3.26 -7.88
CA GLY A 60 -2.12 3.76 -7.22
C GLY A 60 -1.93 4.07 -5.74
N ALA A 61 -1.26 3.21 -4.98
CA ALA A 61 -0.96 3.46 -3.57
C ALA A 61 -0.13 4.74 -3.41
N LEU A 62 0.97 4.87 -4.15
CA LEU A 62 1.87 6.02 -4.05
C LEU A 62 1.19 7.34 -4.43
N ILE A 63 0.44 7.37 -5.53
CA ILE A 63 -0.18 8.61 -5.99
C ILE A 63 -1.34 9.03 -5.08
N GLN A 64 -2.15 8.09 -4.58
CA GLN A 64 -3.21 8.41 -3.62
C GLN A 64 -2.62 8.96 -2.32
N LEU A 65 -1.56 8.34 -1.78
CA LEU A 65 -0.86 8.83 -0.60
C LEU A 65 -0.27 10.23 -0.82
N LYS A 66 0.35 10.48 -1.99
CA LYS A 66 0.88 11.78 -2.38
C LYS A 66 -0.19 12.90 -2.38
N HIS A 67 -1.43 12.57 -2.75
CA HIS A 67 -2.58 13.48 -2.73
C HIS A 67 -3.32 13.50 -1.39
N GLY A 68 -2.75 12.93 -0.33
CA GLY A 68 -3.34 12.89 1.02
C GLY A 68 -4.55 11.94 1.15
N GLN A 69 -4.83 11.12 0.14
CA GLN A 69 -5.92 10.14 0.14
C GLN A 69 -5.49 8.87 0.88
N ILE A 70 -5.30 8.98 2.21
CA ILE A 70 -4.65 7.93 3.01
C ILE A 70 -5.43 6.62 3.01
N THR A 71 -6.75 6.70 3.17
CA THR A 71 -7.61 5.51 3.13
C THR A 71 -7.48 4.77 1.80
N CYS A 72 -7.50 5.50 0.68
CA CYS A 72 -7.37 4.92 -0.65
C CYS A 72 -5.99 4.31 -0.87
N GLY A 73 -4.94 5.04 -0.51
CA GLY A 73 -3.55 4.59 -0.62
C GLY A 73 -3.25 3.35 0.21
N ALA A 74 -3.70 3.34 1.47
CA ALA A 74 -3.54 2.20 2.37
C ALA A 74 -4.29 0.96 1.86
N GLU A 75 -5.52 1.11 1.37
CA GLU A 75 -6.28 0.00 0.80
C GLU A 75 -5.56 -0.63 -0.41
N LEU A 76 -5.02 0.19 -1.31
CA LEU A 76 -4.25 -0.31 -2.45
C LEU A 76 -2.93 -0.97 -2.02
N ALA A 77 -2.25 -0.45 -0.99
CA ALA A 77 -1.05 -1.05 -0.42
C ALA A 77 -1.33 -2.42 0.23
N VAL A 78 -2.47 -2.60 0.90
CA VAL A 78 -2.90 -3.90 1.41
C VAL A 78 -3.17 -4.87 0.25
N LEU A 79 -3.90 -4.43 -0.78
CA LEU A 79 -4.15 -5.26 -1.99
C LEU A 79 -2.86 -5.65 -2.70
N PHE A 80 -1.85 -4.79 -2.70
CA PHE A 80 -0.52 -5.09 -3.22
C PHE A 80 0.07 -6.30 -2.48
N VAL A 81 0.06 -6.29 -1.14
CA VAL A 81 0.58 -7.40 -0.34
C VAL A 81 -0.24 -8.68 -0.54
N GLU A 82 -1.56 -8.58 -0.62
CA GLU A 82 -2.39 -9.75 -0.98
C GLU A 82 -2.04 -10.32 -2.35
N THR A 83 -1.68 -9.46 -3.30
CA THR A 83 -1.27 -9.87 -4.64
C THR A 83 0.10 -10.54 -4.62
N LEU A 84 1.02 -10.11 -3.75
CA LEU A 84 2.29 -10.82 -3.51
C LEU A 84 2.04 -12.24 -3.00
N VAL A 85 1.13 -12.41 -2.03
CA VAL A 85 0.74 -13.72 -1.49
C VAL A 85 0.10 -14.60 -2.58
N LYS A 86 -0.85 -14.06 -3.34
CA LYS A 86 -1.53 -14.79 -4.44
C LYS A 86 -0.55 -15.21 -5.54
N GLY A 87 0.37 -14.33 -5.90
CA GLY A 87 1.42 -14.61 -6.89
C GLY A 87 2.58 -15.46 -6.36
N LYS A 88 2.55 -15.84 -5.07
CA LYS A 88 3.58 -16.63 -4.38
C LYS A 88 4.99 -16.02 -4.48
N TYR A 89 5.07 -14.69 -4.41
CA TYR A 89 6.35 -13.98 -4.42
C TYR A 89 7.09 -14.24 -3.11
N SER A 90 8.32 -14.76 -3.22
CA SER A 90 9.15 -15.09 -2.05
C SER A 90 9.66 -13.83 -1.33
N TYR A 91 9.77 -13.92 -0.02
CA TYR A 91 10.45 -12.97 0.86
C TYR A 91 11.93 -13.35 1.07
N ASN A 92 12.38 -14.55 0.70
CA ASN A 92 13.62 -15.11 1.22
C ASN A 92 14.86 -14.26 0.90
N GLU A 93 15.58 -13.84 1.96
CA GLU A 93 16.90 -13.19 1.91
C GLU A 93 18.04 -14.23 1.78
N GLU A 94 17.79 -15.51 2.12
CA GLU A 94 18.82 -16.53 2.22
C GLU A 94 18.77 -17.53 1.05
N THR A 95 19.77 -17.42 0.17
CA THR A 95 20.29 -18.49 -0.69
C THR A 95 19.39 -18.91 -1.87
N LEU A 96 19.72 -18.40 -3.07
CA LEU A 96 19.96 -19.16 -4.33
C LEU A 96 19.89 -18.22 -5.56
N GLY A 97 20.97 -17.47 -5.79
CA GLY A 97 21.23 -16.75 -7.04
C GLY A 97 21.02 -15.22 -6.98
N SER A 98 21.96 -14.48 -7.58
CA SER A 98 21.99 -13.01 -7.61
C SER A 98 20.69 -12.37 -8.13
N LEU A 99 19.98 -13.05 -9.06
CA LEU A 99 18.71 -12.59 -9.61
C LEU A 99 17.53 -12.75 -8.63
N TYR A 100 17.49 -13.84 -7.86
CA TYR A 100 16.41 -14.09 -6.89
C TYR A 100 16.51 -13.13 -5.71
N MET A 101 17.74 -12.82 -5.26
CA MET A 101 18.00 -11.79 -4.25
C MET A 101 17.56 -10.39 -4.74
N MET A 102 17.80 -10.06 -6.02
CA MET A 102 17.36 -8.79 -6.62
C MET A 102 15.83 -8.67 -6.64
N LEU A 103 15.12 -9.75 -6.98
CA LEU A 103 13.64 -9.79 -6.99
C LEU A 103 13.03 -9.70 -5.58
N THR A 104 13.65 -10.33 -4.58
CA THR A 104 13.21 -10.21 -3.18
C THR A 104 13.39 -8.78 -2.67
N LEU A 105 14.61 -8.23 -2.81
CA LEU A 105 14.90 -6.85 -2.41
C LEU A 105 13.98 -5.87 -3.14
N PHE A 106 13.69 -6.12 -4.41
CA PHE A 106 12.77 -5.30 -5.19
C PHE A 106 11.37 -5.24 -4.56
N ASN A 107 10.77 -6.35 -4.13
CA ASN A 107 9.44 -6.32 -3.51
C ASN A 107 9.44 -5.68 -2.12
N LEU A 108 10.50 -5.91 -1.32
CA LEU A 108 10.67 -5.22 -0.04
C LEU A 108 10.86 -3.71 -0.24
N ASP A 109 11.62 -3.29 -1.25
CA ASP A 109 11.81 -1.88 -1.59
C ASP A 109 10.49 -1.23 -2.04
N ARG A 110 9.62 -1.97 -2.72
CA ARG A 110 8.27 -1.48 -3.06
C ARG A 110 7.40 -1.30 -1.82
N VAL A 111 7.46 -2.24 -0.88
CA VAL A 111 6.79 -2.12 0.43
C VAL A 111 7.33 -0.90 1.18
N ARG A 112 8.65 -0.73 1.22
CA ARG A 112 9.30 0.42 1.85
C ARG A 112 8.90 1.75 1.20
N LYS A 113 8.88 1.84 -0.13
CA LYS A 113 8.44 3.04 -0.85
C LYS A 113 7.00 3.43 -0.53
N MET A 114 6.10 2.45 -0.43
CA MET A 114 4.72 2.73 -0.03
C MET A 114 4.62 3.17 1.42
N TYR A 115 5.41 2.55 2.32
CA TYR A 115 5.54 2.97 3.71
C TYR A 115 6.01 4.43 3.83
N GLU A 116 7.06 4.82 3.11
CA GLU A 116 7.58 6.19 3.06
C GLU A 116 6.56 7.21 2.52
N GLY A 117 5.54 6.75 1.80
CA GLY A 117 4.44 7.60 1.31
C GLY A 117 3.40 7.97 2.38
N PHE A 118 3.36 7.28 3.53
CA PHE A 118 2.44 7.65 4.61
C PHE A 118 2.91 8.94 5.27
N PRO A 119 2.07 10.00 5.34
CA PRO A 119 2.49 11.25 5.92
C PRO A 119 2.55 11.15 7.45
N ASN A 120 3.59 11.77 8.01
CA ASN A 120 3.73 12.04 9.44
C ASN A 120 3.21 13.47 9.68
N ILE A 121 2.07 13.61 10.36
CA ILE A 121 1.46 14.91 10.65
C ILE A 121 1.45 15.10 12.18
N PRO A 122 2.25 16.04 12.72
CA PRO A 122 2.27 16.33 14.14
C PRO A 122 0.91 16.84 14.62
N ILE A 123 0.54 16.46 15.85
CA ILE A 123 -0.66 16.94 16.53
C ILE A 123 -0.35 18.36 17.07
N PRO A 124 -1.24 19.35 16.89
CA PRO A 124 -1.05 20.69 17.45
C PRO A 124 -0.93 20.65 18.99
N GLU A 125 0.13 21.25 19.54
CA GLU A 125 0.45 21.21 20.99
C GLU A 125 -0.22 22.32 21.83
N HIS A 126 -0.83 23.33 21.21
CA HIS A 126 -1.37 24.50 21.91
C HIS A 126 -2.82 24.78 21.49
N LEU A 127 -3.71 24.93 22.48
CA LEU A 127 -5.14 25.10 22.32
C LEU A 127 -5.57 26.26 23.22
N ASP A 128 -5.80 27.44 22.64
CA ASP A 128 -6.25 28.60 23.42
C ASP A 128 -7.75 28.92 23.17
N ASP A 129 -8.37 28.42 22.08
CA ASP A 129 -9.77 28.74 21.71
C ASP A 129 -10.66 27.50 21.33
N ASP A 130 -12.00 27.66 21.38
CA ASP A 130 -12.99 26.61 21.01
C ASP A 130 -12.85 26.11 19.55
N ASP A 131 -12.40 26.96 18.63
CA ASP A 131 -12.10 26.60 17.22
C ASP A 131 -10.89 25.63 17.14
N ASP A 132 -9.98 25.69 18.12
CA ASP A 132 -8.81 24.80 18.20
C ASP A 132 -9.20 23.41 18.70
N MET A 133 -10.24 23.29 19.52
CA MET A 133 -10.73 21.98 19.99
C MET A 133 -11.36 21.17 18.86
N GLN A 134 -12.11 21.82 17.96
CA GLN A 134 -12.67 21.17 16.77
C GLN A 134 -11.55 20.73 15.81
N LYS A 135 -10.57 21.60 15.53
CA LYS A 135 -9.40 21.26 14.70
C LYS A 135 -8.57 20.12 15.29
N LEU A 136 -8.40 20.10 16.61
CA LEU A 136 -7.70 19.01 17.29
C LEU A 136 -8.45 17.68 17.12
N SER A 137 -9.77 17.69 17.31
CA SER A 137 -10.61 16.51 17.10
C SER A 137 -10.47 15.96 15.69
N GLU A 138 -10.53 16.83 14.67
CA GLU A 138 -10.33 16.47 13.27
C GLU A 138 -8.91 15.95 12.99
N ALA A 139 -7.89 16.59 13.55
CA ALA A 139 -6.50 16.15 13.43
C ALA A 139 -6.28 14.77 14.08
N LEU A 140 -6.92 14.50 15.22
CA LEU A 140 -6.84 13.23 15.93
C LEU A 140 -7.56 12.12 15.17
N VAL A 141 -8.73 12.41 14.58
CA VAL A 141 -9.43 11.47 13.68
C VAL A 141 -8.57 11.17 12.46
N ALA A 142 -7.99 12.20 11.83
CA ALA A 142 -7.10 12.02 10.69
C ALA A 142 -5.87 11.18 11.08
N ALA A 143 -5.23 11.47 12.22
CA ALA A 143 -4.10 10.70 12.73
C ALA A 143 -4.46 9.24 12.96
N LYS A 144 -5.60 8.98 13.60
CA LYS A 144 -6.10 7.61 13.80
C LYS A 144 -6.28 6.87 12.47
N VAL A 145 -6.89 7.50 11.47
CA VAL A 145 -7.07 6.89 10.13
C VAL A 145 -5.74 6.56 9.49
N ARG A 146 -4.74 7.45 9.58
CA ARG A 146 -3.39 7.19 9.07
C ARG A 146 -2.75 5.99 9.75
N VAL A 147 -2.80 5.98 11.09
CA VAL A 147 -2.22 4.92 11.91
C VAL A 147 -2.85 3.58 11.57
N GLU A 148 -4.18 3.49 11.56
CA GLU A 148 -4.89 2.25 11.23
C GLU A 148 -4.56 1.76 9.82
N GLY A 149 -4.50 2.67 8.84
CA GLY A 149 -4.11 2.37 7.46
C GLY A 149 -2.72 1.77 7.36
N CYS A 150 -1.70 2.45 7.90
CA CYS A 150 -0.31 1.98 7.85
C CYS A 150 -0.11 0.67 8.63
N LEU A 151 -0.72 0.54 9.81
CA LEU A 151 -0.68 -0.68 10.61
C LEU A 151 -1.27 -1.87 9.85
N SER A 152 -2.42 -1.68 9.19
CA SER A 152 -3.05 -2.76 8.42
C SER A 152 -2.14 -3.24 7.29
N PHE A 153 -1.49 -2.31 6.59
CA PHE A 153 -0.52 -2.58 5.53
C PHE A 153 0.72 -3.31 6.06
N LEU A 154 1.38 -2.79 7.10
CA LEU A 154 2.60 -3.40 7.65
C LEU A 154 2.33 -4.77 8.28
N ARG A 155 1.18 -4.96 8.94
CA ARG A 155 0.77 -6.29 9.44
C ARG A 155 0.56 -7.29 8.31
N ALA A 156 -0.07 -6.86 7.21
CA ALA A 156 -0.20 -7.71 6.02
C ALA A 156 1.19 -8.07 5.48
N ALA A 157 2.12 -7.10 5.39
CA ALA A 157 3.48 -7.33 4.90
C ALA A 157 4.27 -8.28 5.81
N ILE A 158 4.17 -8.13 7.13
CA ILE A 158 4.78 -9.04 8.11
C ILE A 158 4.24 -10.46 7.91
N LYS A 159 2.92 -10.62 7.76
CA LYS A 159 2.31 -11.92 7.49
C LYS A 159 2.81 -12.54 6.19
N TRP A 160 2.81 -11.77 5.10
CA TRP A 160 3.38 -12.19 3.81
C TRP A 160 4.83 -12.66 3.98
N SER A 161 5.67 -11.89 4.68
CA SER A 161 7.06 -12.26 4.89
C SER A 161 7.19 -13.60 5.62
N SER A 162 6.38 -13.83 6.67
CA SER A 162 6.41 -15.08 7.44
C SER A 162 5.98 -16.32 6.64
N GLU A 163 5.08 -16.14 5.67
CA GLU A 163 4.57 -17.22 4.82
C GLU A 163 5.52 -17.53 3.66
N PHE A 164 6.34 -16.57 3.21
CA PHE A 164 7.06 -16.65 1.94
C PHE A 164 8.59 -16.55 2.03
N GLY A 165 9.19 -16.63 3.22
CA GLY A 165 10.65 -16.80 3.35
C GLY A 165 11.32 -16.12 4.55
N ALA A 166 10.57 -15.42 5.40
CA ALA A 166 11.08 -14.88 6.66
C ALA A 166 10.96 -15.92 7.80
N PRO A 167 11.49 -15.63 9.00
CA PRO A 167 11.14 -16.38 10.20
C PRO A 167 9.63 -16.50 10.38
N LYS A 168 9.17 -17.51 11.14
CA LYS A 168 7.72 -17.74 11.38
C LYS A 168 6.99 -16.55 12.01
N THR A 169 7.72 -15.64 12.63
CA THR A 169 7.21 -14.39 13.23
C THR A 169 7.18 -13.23 12.24
N GLY A 170 7.69 -13.40 11.01
CA GLY A 170 7.87 -12.37 10.00
C GLY A 170 9.26 -11.73 10.01
N SER A 171 9.49 -10.87 9.03
CA SER A 171 10.71 -10.10 8.80
C SER A 171 11.06 -9.16 9.98
N PRO A 172 12.28 -9.24 10.53
CA PRO A 172 12.77 -8.25 11.49
C PRO A 172 12.72 -6.81 10.95
N GLN A 173 13.03 -6.62 9.66
CA GLN A 173 13.02 -5.30 9.03
C GLN A 173 11.61 -4.71 8.98
N LEU A 174 10.59 -5.51 8.67
CA LEU A 174 9.19 -5.05 8.68
C LEU A 174 8.68 -4.79 10.10
N HIS A 175 9.14 -5.57 11.10
CA HIS A 175 8.86 -5.29 12.51
C HIS A 175 9.48 -3.97 12.97
N ASN A 176 10.72 -3.67 12.55
CA ASN A 176 11.37 -2.40 12.84
C ASN A 176 10.60 -1.23 12.23
N MET A 177 10.18 -1.33 10.97
CA MET A 177 9.35 -0.29 10.32
C MET A 177 8.04 -0.05 11.07
N LEU A 178 7.37 -1.11 11.53
CA LEU A 178 6.16 -0.99 12.33
C LEU A 178 6.42 -0.32 13.69
N ALA A 179 7.52 -0.68 14.35
CA ALA A 179 7.90 -0.10 15.63
C ALA A 179 8.27 1.38 15.49
N GLU A 180 9.07 1.75 14.50
CA GLU A 180 9.43 3.14 14.18
C GLU A 180 8.19 3.98 13.89
N TYR A 181 7.26 3.45 13.11
CA TYR A 181 6.02 4.15 12.79
C TYR A 181 5.15 4.40 14.03
N LEU A 182 4.92 3.37 14.84
CA LEU A 182 4.17 3.47 16.10
C LEU A 182 4.81 4.46 17.07
N TYR A 183 6.14 4.45 17.16
CA TYR A 183 6.89 5.41 17.95
C TYR A 183 6.67 6.84 17.42
N SER A 184 6.75 7.05 16.10
CA SER A 184 6.60 8.38 15.50
C SER A 184 5.19 8.99 15.61
N GLU A 185 4.16 8.16 15.75
CA GLU A 185 2.77 8.61 15.91
C GLU A 185 2.33 8.65 17.39
N SER A 186 3.23 8.31 18.32
CA SER A 186 2.93 8.38 19.75
C SER A 186 3.00 9.83 20.24
N PRO A 187 1.95 10.36 20.91
CA PRO A 187 1.95 11.75 21.40
C PRO A 187 2.95 11.99 22.56
N GLU A 188 3.49 10.92 23.16
CA GLU A 188 4.41 11.00 24.31
C GLU A 188 5.85 11.38 23.96
N VAL A 189 6.23 11.37 22.66
CA VAL A 189 7.62 11.58 22.22
C VAL A 189 7.88 12.94 21.59
N VAL A 190 6.87 13.81 21.53
CA VAL A 190 7.06 15.22 21.21
C VAL A 190 7.25 15.94 22.54
N CYS A 191 8.51 16.08 22.96
CA CYS A 191 8.95 16.81 24.16
C CYS A 191 9.86 17.96 23.73
#